data_AF-A0A4W5R378-F1
#
_entry.id   AF-A0A4W5R378-F1
#
_cell.length_a   1.000
_cell.length_b   1.000
_cell.length_c   1.000
_cell.angle_alpha   90.00
_cell.angle_beta   90.00
_cell.angle_gamma   90.00
#
_symmetry.space_group_name_H-M   'P 1'
#
loop_
_entity.id
_entity.type
_entity.pdbx_description
1 polymer ?
#
loop_
_entity_poly.entity_id
_entity_poly.type
_entity_poly.pdbx_seq_one_letter_code
_entity_poly.pdbx_strand_id
1 'polypeptide(L)'
;MKRDMPPAFIKVETACTKLVQAASMLKADPYSVPARDYLIDGSRGILSGTSDLLLTFDEAEVRKIIRVCKGILEYLTVAEVVESMEDLITYTKNLGPGMTKMAKMIDERQQELTHQEHRVMLVNSMNTVKELLPVLISGELLFYSILLNTVKKLLPVLILGELLLYSL
;
A
#
# COMPACT_ATOMS: atom_id res chain seq x y z
N MET A 1 13.56 -4.35 -0.84
CA MET A 1 14.39 -4.74 0.32
C MET A 1 15.54 -5.64 -0.09
N LYS A 2 15.34 -6.94 -0.39
CA LYS A 2 16.48 -7.84 -0.70
C LYS A 2 17.38 -7.42 -1.88
N ARG A 3 16.84 -6.70 -2.88
CA ARG A 3 17.59 -6.33 -4.09
C ARG A 3 18.36 -5.01 -3.98
N ASP A 4 17.81 -4.02 -3.27
CA ASP A 4 18.31 -2.64 -3.31
C ASP A 4 19.12 -2.27 -2.04
N MET A 5 19.06 -3.12 -1.02
CA MET A 5 19.81 -2.99 0.24
C MET A 5 21.30 -3.40 0.15
N PRO A 6 21.72 -4.38 -0.67
CA PRO A 6 23.14 -4.78 -0.76
C PRO A 6 24.13 -3.66 -1.14
N PRO A 7 23.81 -2.74 -2.09
CA PRO A 7 24.72 -1.65 -2.43
C PRO A 7 24.99 -0.67 -1.28
N ALA A 8 23.96 -0.32 -0.50
CA ALA A 8 24.10 0.59 0.64
C ALA A 8 24.99 -0.03 1.73
N PHE A 9 24.84 -1.33 1.99
CA PHE A 9 25.71 -2.06 2.94
C PHE A 9 27.16 -2.12 2.48
N ILE A 10 27.42 -2.46 1.22
CA ILE A 10 28.78 -2.52 0.68
C ILE A 10 29.48 -1.15 0.82
N LYS A 11 28.74 -0.07 0.59
CA LYS A 11 29.25 1.30 0.73
C LYS A 11 29.64 1.62 2.18
N VAL A 12 28.81 1.25 3.16
CA VAL A 12 29.11 1.41 4.59
C VAL A 12 30.30 0.55 5.01
N GLU A 13 30.36 -0.71 4.57
CA GLU A 13 31.46 -1.63 4.86
C GLU A 13 32.81 -1.14 4.31
N THR A 14 32.81 -0.67 3.06
CA THR A 14 34.00 -0.08 2.43
C THR A 14 34.47 1.16 3.20
N ALA A 15 33.52 2.00 3.63
CA ALA A 15 33.81 3.18 4.42
C ALA A 15 34.38 2.84 5.82
N CYS A 16 33.84 1.82 6.49
CA CYS A 16 34.40 1.28 7.75
C CYS A 16 35.85 0.82 7.56
N THR A 17 36.13 0.13 6.46
CA THR A 17 37.48 -0.34 6.14
C THR A 17 38.47 0.82 6.01
N LYS A 18 38.07 1.91 5.32
CA LYS A 18 38.87 3.15 5.24
C LYS A 18 39.12 3.78 6.61
N LEU A 19 38.11 3.82 7.48
CA LEU A 19 38.25 4.36 8.84
C LEU A 19 39.22 3.55 9.70
N VAL A 20 39.17 2.22 9.61
CA VAL A 20 40.10 1.33 10.33
C VAL A 20 41.54 1.54 9.83
N GLN A 21 41.73 1.67 8.52
CA GLN A 21 43.03 1.97 7.92
C GLN A 21 43.55 3.34 8.38
N ALA A 22 42.71 4.38 8.33
CA ALA A 22 43.05 5.71 8.83
C ALA A 22 43.48 5.68 10.30
N ALA A 23 42.73 4.98 11.16
CA ALA A 23 43.04 4.86 12.57
C ALA A 23 44.39 4.15 12.80
N SER A 24 44.68 3.09 12.04
CA SER A 24 45.98 2.41 12.10
C SER A 24 47.13 3.32 11.68
N MET A 25 46.95 4.11 10.63
CA MET A 25 47.97 5.04 10.13
C MET A 25 48.21 6.21 11.09
N LEU A 26 47.14 6.80 11.64
CA LEU A 26 47.23 7.88 12.64
C LEU A 26 47.89 7.43 13.95
N LYS A 27 47.71 6.16 14.33
CA LYS A 27 48.39 5.58 15.50
C LYS A 27 49.90 5.49 15.29
N ALA A 28 50.36 5.24 14.07
CA ALA A 28 51.78 5.18 13.72
C ALA A 28 52.38 6.57 13.49
N ASP A 29 51.65 7.45 12.80
CA ASP A 29 52.04 8.84 12.53
C ASP A 29 50.81 9.77 12.61
N PRO A 30 50.68 10.57 13.69
CA PRO A 30 49.57 11.51 13.86
C PRO A 30 49.48 12.63 12.81
N TYR A 31 50.56 12.89 12.07
CA TYR A 31 50.61 13.94 11.04
C TYR A 31 50.49 13.39 9.61
N SER A 32 50.24 12.09 9.47
CA SER A 32 50.08 11.42 8.18
C SER A 32 48.94 12.04 7.37
N VAL A 33 49.30 12.73 6.28
CA VAL A 33 48.33 13.32 5.34
C VAL A 33 47.46 12.24 4.69
N PRO A 34 48.00 11.11 4.19
CA PRO A 34 47.18 10.04 3.66
C PRO A 34 46.16 9.50 4.68
N ALA A 35 46.53 9.42 5.96
CA ALA A 35 45.60 8.96 7.00
C ALA A 35 44.41 9.92 7.17
N ARG A 36 44.63 11.24 7.02
CA ARG A 36 43.56 12.24 7.04
C ARG A 36 42.63 12.10 5.84
N ASP A 37 43.17 11.82 4.64
CA ASP A 37 42.35 11.58 3.45
C ASP A 37 41.46 10.35 3.62
N TYR A 38 42.02 9.23 4.09
CA TYR A 38 41.25 8.02 4.40
C TYR A 38 40.19 8.27 5.48
N LEU A 39 40.48 9.09 6.49
CA LEU A 39 39.54 9.44 7.54
C LEU A 39 38.36 10.27 6.99
N ILE A 40 38.64 11.27 6.15
CA ILE A 40 37.63 12.13 5.53
C ILE A 40 36.75 11.32 4.58
N ASP A 41 37.37 10.53 3.71
CA ASP A 41 36.67 9.66 2.76
C ASP A 41 35.82 8.61 3.46
N GLY A 42 36.37 7.94 4.47
CA GLY A 42 35.65 6.97 5.29
C GLY A 42 34.45 7.62 5.97
N SER A 43 34.64 8.79 6.58
CA SER A 43 33.56 9.52 7.27
C SER A 43 32.44 9.92 6.30
N ARG A 44 32.77 10.46 5.13
CA ARG A 44 31.79 10.79 4.07
C ARG A 44 31.06 9.54 3.57
N GLY A 45 31.79 8.44 3.41
CA GLY A 45 31.25 7.15 3.01
C GLY A 45 30.22 6.62 4.01
N ILE A 46 30.49 6.72 5.32
CA ILE A 46 29.56 6.30 6.37
C ILE A 46 28.29 7.16 6.37
N LEU A 47 28.42 8.49 6.35
CA LEU A 47 27.25 9.37 6.37
C LEU A 47 26.35 9.13 5.16
N SER A 48 26.95 9.09 3.96
CA SER A 48 26.19 8.87 2.73
C SER A 48 25.62 7.45 2.64
N GLY A 49 26.38 6.41 3.00
CA GLY A 49 25.88 5.04 3.00
C GLY A 49 24.75 4.80 4.02
N THR A 50 24.83 5.43 5.19
CA THR A 50 23.76 5.38 6.19
C THR A 50 22.49 6.09 5.69
N SER A 51 22.64 7.24 5.03
CA SER A 51 21.53 7.94 4.39
C SER A 51 20.86 7.06 3.33
N ASP A 52 21.64 6.43 2.45
CA ASP A 52 21.13 5.53 1.41
C ASP A 52 20.36 4.34 2.01
N LEU A 53 20.83 3.80 3.13
CA LEU A 53 20.17 2.72 3.86
C LEU A 53 18.81 3.15 4.41
N LEU A 54 18.74 4.29 5.08
CA LEU A 54 17.52 4.83 5.67
C LEU A 54 16.47 5.14 4.59
N LEU A 55 16.89 5.74 3.47
CA LEU A 55 16.02 5.99 2.31
C LEU A 55 15.50 4.68 1.70
N THR A 56 16.37 3.69 1.51
CA THR A 56 15.96 2.38 0.97
C THR A 56 14.95 1.67 1.87
N PHE A 57 15.12 1.82 3.20
CA PHE A 57 14.18 1.31 4.19
C PHE A 57 12.83 2.03 4.10
N ASP A 58 12.83 3.37 4.11
CA ASP A 58 11.62 4.19 4.00
C ASP A 58 10.82 3.85 2.73
N GLU A 59 11.49 3.81 1.57
CA GLU A 59 10.84 3.41 0.32
C GLU A 59 10.24 2.01 0.37
N ALA A 60 10.86 1.08 1.12
CA ALA A 60 10.33 -0.26 1.27
C ALA A 60 9.03 -0.28 2.06
N GLU A 61 8.91 0.53 3.12
CA GLU A 61 7.66 0.70 3.86
C GLU A 61 6.58 1.32 2.97
N VAL A 62 6.92 2.36 2.20
CA VAL A 62 5.99 2.95 1.22
C VAL A 62 5.52 1.92 0.19
N ARG A 63 6.41 1.08 -0.34
CA ARG A 63 6.03 -0.01 -1.25
C ARG A 63 5.08 -1.03 -0.62
N LYS A 64 5.15 -1.27 0.69
CA LYS A 64 4.18 -2.14 1.37
C LYS A 64 2.79 -1.52 1.38
N ILE A 65 2.67 -0.21 1.64
CA ILE A 65 1.41 0.53 1.58
C ILE A 65 0.80 0.40 0.18
N ILE A 66 1.58 0.73 -0.86
CA ILE A 66 1.14 0.67 -2.25
C ILE A 66 0.64 -0.74 -2.64
N ARG A 67 1.30 -1.80 -2.18
CA ARG A 67 0.86 -3.18 -2.44
C ARG A 67 -0.51 -3.47 -1.85
N VAL A 68 -0.80 -2.99 -0.63
CA VAL A 68 -2.12 -3.15 -0.02
C VAL A 68 -3.17 -2.40 -0.82
N CYS A 69 -2.90 -1.14 -1.21
CA CYS A 69 -3.83 -0.36 -2.04
C CYS A 69 -4.11 -1.04 -3.38
N LYS A 70 -3.07 -1.57 -4.06
CA LYS A 70 -3.22 -2.32 -5.31
C LYS A 70 -4.06 -3.59 -5.13
N GLY A 71 -3.81 -4.36 -4.08
CA GLY A 71 -4.60 -5.55 -3.78
C GLY A 71 -6.07 -5.23 -3.50
N ILE A 72 -6.36 -4.08 -2.88
CA ILE A 72 -7.74 -3.61 -2.71
C ILE A 72 -8.35 -3.23 -4.07
N LEU A 73 -7.65 -2.45 -4.89
CA LEU A 73 -8.12 -2.08 -6.23
C LEU A 73 -8.41 -3.32 -7.10
N GLU A 74 -7.52 -4.31 -7.07
CA GLU A 74 -7.72 -5.60 -7.73
C GLU A 74 -8.91 -6.38 -7.15
N TYR A 75 -9.15 -6.30 -5.84
CA TYR A 75 -10.31 -6.93 -5.23
C TYR A 75 -11.62 -6.21 -5.58
N LEU A 76 -11.59 -4.88 -5.74
CA LEU A 76 -12.78 -4.12 -6.12
C LEU A 76 -13.34 -4.54 -7.49
N THR A 77 -12.52 -5.05 -8.41
CA THR A 77 -13.01 -5.55 -9.70
C THR A 77 -13.86 -6.81 -9.56
N VAL A 78 -13.76 -7.54 -8.45
CA VAL A 78 -14.63 -8.70 -8.16
C VAL A 78 -16.09 -8.26 -8.00
N ALA A 79 -16.35 -7.00 -7.63
CA ALA A 79 -17.71 -6.47 -7.52
C ALA A 79 -18.50 -6.62 -8.84
N GLU A 80 -17.83 -6.57 -10.00
CA GLU A 80 -18.48 -6.66 -11.31
C GLU A 80 -19.10 -8.04 -11.60
N VAL A 81 -18.65 -9.08 -10.91
CA VAL A 81 -19.08 -10.48 -11.13
C VAL A 81 -19.84 -11.06 -9.93
N VAL A 82 -20.15 -10.25 -8.93
CA VAL A 82 -21.07 -10.63 -7.85
C VAL A 82 -22.44 -10.82 -8.48
N GLU A 83 -23.11 -11.97 -8.30
CA GLU A 83 -24.42 -12.29 -8.93
C GLU A 83 -25.57 -12.43 -7.93
N SER A 84 -25.28 -12.43 -6.62
CA SER A 84 -26.27 -12.64 -5.57
C SER A 84 -26.04 -11.78 -4.33
N MET A 85 -27.08 -11.66 -3.50
CA MET A 85 -26.99 -10.99 -2.20
C MET A 85 -26.00 -11.69 -1.25
N GLU A 86 -25.92 -13.02 -1.31
CA GLU A 86 -24.99 -13.80 -0.48
C GLU A 86 -23.53 -13.56 -0.89
N ASP A 87 -23.28 -13.46 -2.20
CA ASP A 87 -21.96 -13.10 -2.75
C ASP A 87 -21.56 -11.68 -2.34
N LEU A 88 -22.51 -10.75 -2.35
CA LEU A 88 -22.27 -9.36 -1.96
C LEU A 88 -21.95 -9.21 -0.47
N ILE A 89 -22.62 -9.98 0.39
CA ILE A 89 -22.29 -10.08 1.83
C ILE A 89 -20.88 -10.63 2.01
N THR A 90 -20.54 -11.70 1.29
CA THR A 90 -19.23 -12.36 1.35
C THR A 90 -18.12 -11.44 0.84
N TYR A 91 -18.35 -10.77 -0.28
CA TYR A 91 -17.47 -9.76 -0.87
C TYR A 91 -17.17 -8.65 0.15
N THR A 92 -18.21 -8.07 0.75
CA THR A 92 -18.07 -7.00 1.74
C THR A 92 -17.27 -7.46 2.96
N LYS A 93 -17.55 -8.68 3.46
CA LYS A 93 -16.86 -9.27 4.60
C LYS A 93 -15.37 -9.48 4.33
N ASN A 94 -15.02 -9.90 3.11
CA ASN A 94 -13.65 -10.15 2.69
C ASN A 94 -12.87 -8.87 2.39
N LEU A 95 -13.56 -7.80 1.97
CA LEU A 95 -12.95 -6.48 1.75
C LEU A 95 -12.56 -5.79 3.06
N GLY A 96 -13.35 -5.97 4.12
CA GLY A 96 -13.17 -5.33 5.43
C GLY A 96 -11.74 -5.38 5.99
N PRO A 97 -11.10 -6.57 6.11
CA PRO A 97 -9.72 -6.69 6.60
C PRO A 97 -8.70 -5.89 5.76
N GLY A 98 -8.87 -5.86 4.43
CA GLY A 98 -8.03 -5.06 3.54
C GLY A 98 -8.14 -3.57 3.84
N MET A 99 -9.37 -3.09 4.01
CA MET A 99 -9.66 -1.69 4.36
C MET A 99 -9.10 -1.29 5.72
N THR A 100 -9.27 -2.13 6.75
CA THR A 100 -8.70 -1.88 8.09
C THR A 100 -7.17 -1.82 8.03
N LYS A 101 -6.55 -2.74 7.28
CA LYS A 101 -5.09 -2.75 7.08
C LYS A 101 -4.60 -1.48 6.38
N MET A 102 -5.25 -1.08 5.29
CA MET A 102 -4.91 0.15 4.56
C MET A 102 -5.05 1.39 5.45
N ALA A 103 -6.16 1.51 6.18
CA ALA A 103 -6.41 2.63 7.09
C ALA A 103 -5.32 2.74 8.16
N LYS A 104 -4.93 1.61 8.77
CA LYS A 104 -3.86 1.56 9.77
C LYS A 104 -2.51 2.00 9.20
N MET A 105 -2.12 1.46 8.04
CA MET A 105 -0.84 1.80 7.42
C MET A 105 -0.75 3.26 6.98
N ILE A 106 -1.89 3.85 6.57
CA ILE A 106 -1.97 5.28 6.26
C ILE A 106 -1.85 6.14 7.54
N ASP A 107 -2.50 5.73 8.63
CA ASP A 107 -2.40 6.45 9.90
C ASP A 107 -1.00 6.39 10.52
N GLU A 108 -0.29 5.27 10.37
CA GLU A 108 1.12 5.17 10.74
C GLU A 108 1.97 6.09 9.83
N ARG A 109 1.76 6.06 8.51
CA ARG A 109 2.56 6.85 7.57
C ARG A 109 2.37 8.36 7.74
N GLN A 110 1.16 8.83 8.02
CA GLN A 110 0.92 10.27 8.19
C GLN A 110 1.69 10.85 9.39
N GLN A 111 1.96 10.06 10.43
CA GLN A 111 2.77 10.51 11.58
C GLN A 111 4.25 10.69 11.23
N GLU A 112 4.76 9.95 10.24
CA GLU A 112 6.16 9.98 9.80
C GLU A 112 6.46 11.09 8.78
N LEU A 113 5.44 11.57 8.07
CA LEU A 113 5.61 12.61 7.06
C LEU A 113 6.08 13.91 7.72
N THR A 114 7.11 14.54 7.17
CA THR A 114 7.67 15.80 7.69
C THR A 114 6.80 17.01 7.30
N HIS A 115 6.26 17.01 6.07
CA HIS A 115 5.45 18.10 5.53
C HIS A 115 3.97 17.96 5.89
N GLN A 116 3.42 18.97 6.58
CA GLN A 116 2.00 19.00 7.01
C GLN A 116 1.02 18.88 5.83
N GLU A 117 1.32 19.49 4.69
CA GLU A 117 0.44 19.42 3.51
C GLU A 117 0.25 17.98 3.03
N HIS A 118 1.33 17.20 2.96
CA HIS A 118 1.25 15.78 2.57
C HIS A 118 0.49 14.94 3.60
N ARG A 119 0.61 15.25 4.90
CA ARG A 119 -0.22 14.61 5.95
C ARG A 119 -1.70 14.82 5.68
N VAL A 120 -2.08 16.08 5.47
CA VAL A 120 -3.48 16.47 5.21
C VAL A 120 -4.00 15.80 3.94
N MET A 121 -3.22 15.81 2.85
CA MET A 121 -3.61 15.13 1.60
C MET A 121 -3.86 13.63 1.82
N LEU A 122 -2.95 12.94 2.52
CA LEU A 122 -3.04 11.50 2.74
C LEU A 122 -4.27 11.13 3.61
N VAL A 123 -4.51 11.89 4.68
CA VAL A 123 -5.69 11.71 5.54
C VAL A 123 -6.99 11.97 4.77
N ASN A 124 -7.04 13.05 4.00
CA ASN A 124 -8.21 13.39 3.19
C ASN A 124 -8.50 12.31 2.15
N SER A 125 -7.48 11.80 1.44
CA SER A 125 -7.65 10.70 0.49
C SER A 125 -8.23 9.45 1.16
N MET A 126 -7.76 9.10 2.36
CA MET A 126 -8.32 7.96 3.09
C MET A 126 -9.76 8.19 3.53
N ASN A 127 -10.11 9.41 3.95
CA ASN A 127 -11.48 9.76 4.31
C ASN A 127 -12.41 9.66 3.10
N THR A 128 -11.99 10.17 1.94
CA THR A 128 -12.74 10.00 0.68
C THR A 128 -12.99 8.53 0.36
N VAL A 129 -12.00 7.65 0.53
CA VAL A 129 -12.21 6.20 0.33
C VAL A 129 -13.23 5.63 1.32
N LYS A 130 -13.16 6.01 2.61
CA LYS A 130 -14.13 5.58 3.62
C LYS A 130 -15.56 6.05 3.33
N GLU A 131 -15.72 7.21 2.71
CA GLU A 131 -17.01 7.78 2.33
C GLU A 131 -17.58 7.14 1.07
N LEU A 132 -16.76 6.98 0.03
CA LEU A 132 -17.21 6.48 -1.27
C LEU A 132 -17.45 4.96 -1.28
N LEU A 133 -16.69 4.19 -0.49
CA LEU A 133 -16.78 2.74 -0.55
C LEU A 133 -18.15 2.18 -0.09
N PRO A 134 -18.76 2.65 1.01
CA PRO A 134 -20.13 2.27 1.38
C PRO A 134 -21.17 2.69 0.33
N VAL A 135 -20.94 3.81 -0.37
CA VAL A 135 -21.83 4.26 -1.46
C VAL A 135 -21.77 3.30 -2.63
N LEU A 136 -20.56 2.85 -3.00
CA LEU A 136 -20.38 1.82 -4.04
C LEU A 136 -21.10 0.52 -3.65
N ILE A 137 -20.89 0.02 -2.43
CA ILE A 137 -21.52 -1.21 -1.95
C ILE A 137 -23.05 -1.08 -1.89
N SER A 138 -23.56 0.06 -1.44
CA SER A 138 -25.01 0.28 -1.36
C SER A 138 -25.67 0.45 -2.73
N GLY A 139 -24.96 0.99 -3.72
CA GLY A 139 -25.39 1.01 -5.12
C GLY A 139 -25.62 -0.40 -5.69
N GLU A 140 -24.65 -1.30 -5.48
CA GLU A 140 -24.78 -2.71 -5.88
C GLU A 140 -25.96 -3.40 -5.17
N LEU A 141 -26.11 -3.18 -3.86
CA LEU A 141 -27.24 -3.72 -3.07
C LEU A 141 -28.60 -3.28 -3.62
N LEU A 142 -28.72 -1.99 -3.99
CA LEU A 142 -29.95 -1.44 -4.57
C LEU A 142 -30.26 -2.04 -5.94
N PHE A 143 -29.26 -2.20 -6.80
CA PHE A 143 -29.43 -2.85 -8.11
C PHE A 143 -29.99 -4.26 -7.97
N TYR A 144 -29.40 -5.09 -7.10
CA TYR A 144 -29.88 -6.44 -6.81
C TYR A 144 -31.31 -6.47 -6.26
N SER A 145 -31.60 -5.60 -5.31
CA SER A 145 -32.93 -5.50 -4.70
C SER A 145 -34.00 -5.13 -5.74
N ILE A 146 -33.72 -4.17 -6.62
CA ILE A 146 -34.64 -3.71 -7.67
C ILE A 146 -34.84 -4.81 -8.73
N LEU A 147 -33.77 -5.43 -9.21
CA LEU A 147 -33.83 -6.50 -10.21
C LEU A 147 -34.65 -7.69 -9.68
N LEU A 148 -34.36 -8.15 -8.47
CA LEU A 148 -35.09 -9.26 -7.84
C LEU A 148 -36.58 -8.93 -7.64
N ASN A 149 -36.90 -7.72 -7.18
CA ASN A 149 -38.29 -7.30 -6.99
C ASN A 149 -39.05 -7.16 -8.32
N THR A 150 -38.37 -6.68 -9.37
CA THR A 150 -38.95 -6.53 -10.71
C THR A 150 -39.19 -7.89 -11.35
N VAL A 151 -38.21 -8.80 -11.30
CA VAL A 151 -38.36 -10.19 -11.78
C VAL A 151 -39.46 -10.91 -10.99
N LYS A 152 -39.49 -10.83 -9.65
CA LYS A 152 -40.56 -11.44 -8.84
C LYS A 152 -41.96 -10.92 -9.15
N LYS A 153 -42.10 -9.65 -9.54
CA LYS A 153 -43.39 -9.05 -9.92
C LYS A 153 -43.82 -9.42 -11.35
N LEU A 154 -42.89 -9.54 -12.29
CA LEU A 154 -43.19 -9.79 -13.70
C LEU A 154 -43.28 -11.29 -14.04
N LEU A 155 -42.53 -12.15 -13.34
CA LEU A 155 -42.50 -13.59 -13.59
C LEU A 155 -43.89 -14.25 -13.49
N PRO A 156 -44.76 -13.95 -12.49
CA PRO A 156 -46.10 -14.52 -12.43
C PRO A 156 -46.99 -14.05 -13.60
N VAL A 157 -46.81 -12.82 -14.05
CA VAL A 157 -47.60 -12.22 -15.14
C VAL A 157 -47.24 -12.85 -16.49
N LEU A 158 -45.95 -13.10 -16.73
CA LEU A 158 -45.47 -13.84 -17.89
C LEU A 158 -45.98 -15.29 -17.90
N ILE A 159 -45.87 -15.99 -16.77
CA ILE A 159 -46.30 -17.39 -16.65
C ILE A 159 -47.83 -17.52 -16.82
N LEU A 160 -48.62 -16.62 -16.22
CA LEU A 160 -50.07 -16.59 -16.40
C LEU A 160 -50.48 -16.26 -17.84
N GLY A 161 -49.75 -15.35 -18.50
CA GLY A 161 -49.97 -15.00 -19.90
C GLY A 161 -49.75 -16.17 -20.85
N GLU A 162 -48.66 -16.94 -20.66
CA GLU A 162 -48.38 -18.13 -21.46
C GLU A 162 -49.39 -19.26 -21.19
N LEU A 163 -49.72 -19.53 -19.93
CA LEU A 163 -50.72 -20.56 -19.56
C LEU A 163 -52.10 -20.27 -20.15
N LEU A 164 -52.53 -19.00 -20.18
CA LEU A 164 -53.78 -18.59 -20.82
C LEU A 164 -53.75 -18.83 -22.33
N LEU A 165 -52.61 -18.59 -22.98
CA LEU A 165 -52.41 -18.82 -24.41
C LEU A 165 -52.49 -20.30 -24.81
N TYR A 166 -52.10 -21.22 -23.92
CA TYR A 166 -52.20 -22.67 -24.13
C TYR A 166 -53.57 -23.26 -23.77
N SER A 167 -54.47 -22.46 -23.18
CA SER A 167 -55.80 -22.90 -22.74
C SER A 167 -56.97 -22.44 -23.63
N LEU A 168 -56.66 -21.77 -24.75
CA LEU A 168 -57.57 -21.35 -25.82
C LEU A 168 -57.28 -22.11 -27.10
#